data_AF-V7HVW8-F1
#
_entry.id   AF-V7HVW8-F1
#
_cell.length_a   1.000
_cell.length_b   1.000
_cell.length_c   1.000
_cell.angle_alpha   90.00
_cell.angle_beta   90.00
_cell.angle_gamma   90.00
#
_symmetry.space_group_name_H-M   'P 1'
#
loop_
_entity.id
_entity.type
_entity.pdbx_description
1 polymer ?
#
loop_
_entity_poly.entity_id
_entity_poly.type
_entity_poly.pdbx_seq_one_letter_code
_entity_poly.pdbx_strand_id
1 'polypeptide(L)'
;MSFREIHYTFGPETTLREIQKKYSERQMILYRSVSTESRFMLLDVSGKESIFKGGLSYQVYQKFNFTTSNWDALLEMRYLTLDNEEQKVFHSIVDSWDRKDARPFGLDSTIITKSEKHNFEYMMLNFWEGEEDFMDWDNATDNALAKFGHAGNKGALVTVYKKVG
;
A
#
# COMPACT_ATOMS: atom_id res chain seq x y z
N MET A 1 7.37 13.21 7.93
CA MET A 1 8.37 12.22 7.52
C MET A 1 8.43 12.19 5.99
N SER A 2 9.60 12.38 5.39
CA SER A 2 9.77 12.37 3.92
C SER A 2 10.54 11.12 3.51
N PHE A 3 9.83 10.02 3.23
CA PHE A 3 10.41 8.82 2.60
C PHE A 3 10.10 8.81 1.10
N ARG A 4 11.07 8.40 0.29
CA ARG A 4 10.98 8.31 -1.17
C ARG A 4 10.87 6.88 -1.67
N GLU A 5 11.13 5.91 -0.82
CA GLU A 5 11.09 4.50 -1.11
C GLU A 5 10.42 3.78 0.05
N ILE A 6 9.78 2.67 -0.26
CA ILE A 6 9.30 1.71 0.72
C ILE A 6 9.78 0.33 0.34
N HIS A 7 10.16 -0.42 1.36
CA HIS A 7 10.58 -1.82 1.20
C HIS A 7 9.73 -2.68 2.11
N TYR A 8 9.35 -3.85 1.66
CA TYR A 8 8.67 -4.80 2.54
C TYR A 8 9.03 -6.24 2.23
N THR A 9 8.84 -7.08 3.23
CA THR A 9 9.03 -8.52 3.13
C THR A 9 7.97 -9.26 3.93
N PHE A 10 7.78 -10.53 3.61
CA PHE A 10 6.87 -11.42 4.30
C PHE A 10 7.64 -12.50 5.05
N GLY A 11 7.08 -13.00 6.14
CA GLY A 11 7.67 -14.09 6.89
C GLY A 11 6.94 -14.39 8.20
N PRO A 12 7.43 -15.38 8.96
CA PRO A 12 6.94 -15.65 10.31
C PRO A 12 7.13 -14.42 11.21
N GLU A 13 6.16 -14.14 12.08
CA GLU A 13 6.19 -12.99 12.99
C GLU A 13 7.50 -12.92 13.80
N THR A 14 7.96 -14.05 14.32
CA THR A 14 9.19 -14.14 15.11
C THR A 14 10.42 -13.67 14.33
N THR A 15 10.58 -14.13 13.09
CA THR A 15 11.67 -13.72 12.20
C THR A 15 11.60 -12.24 11.86
N LEU A 16 10.40 -11.70 11.58
CA LEU A 16 10.24 -10.27 11.27
C LEU A 16 10.56 -9.40 12.49
N ARG A 17 10.15 -9.81 13.70
CA ARG A 17 10.48 -9.11 14.95
C ARG A 17 11.99 -9.15 15.25
N GLU A 18 12.68 -10.24 14.93
CA GLU A 18 14.14 -10.30 15.04
C GLU A 18 14.83 -9.29 14.11
N ILE A 19 14.34 -9.14 12.88
CA ILE A 19 14.85 -8.13 11.94
C ILE A 19 14.62 -6.73 12.50
N GLN A 20 13.41 -6.44 12.98
CA GLN A 20 13.09 -5.13 13.57
C GLN A 20 13.95 -4.79 14.80
N LYS A 21 14.26 -5.79 15.65
CA LYS A 21 15.17 -5.61 16.80
C LYS A 21 16.61 -5.39 16.35
N LYS A 22 17.06 -6.14 15.35
CA LYS A 22 18.44 -6.08 14.84
C LYS A 22 18.75 -4.74 14.18
N TYR A 23 17.77 -4.14 13.51
CA TYR A 23 17.90 -2.85 12.82
C TYR A 23 16.98 -1.79 13.43
N SER A 24 17.12 -1.57 14.74
CA SER A 24 16.27 -0.66 15.52
C SER A 24 16.41 0.81 15.14
N GLU A 25 17.45 1.16 14.37
CA GLU A 25 17.65 2.49 13.79
C GLU A 25 16.80 2.74 12.52
N ARG A 26 16.05 1.73 12.07
CA ARG A 26 15.13 1.83 10.92
C ARG A 26 13.70 2.04 11.38
N GLN A 27 12.90 2.59 10.49
CA GLN A 27 11.48 2.87 10.71
C GLN A 27 10.69 1.72 10.11
N MET A 28 10.60 0.64 10.90
CA MET A 28 9.92 -0.58 10.49
C MET A 28 8.57 -0.72 11.20
N ILE A 29 7.57 -1.15 10.43
CA ILE A 29 6.21 -1.35 10.89
C ILE A 29 5.81 -2.79 10.57
N LEU A 30 5.43 -3.53 11.61
CA LEU A 30 4.94 -4.89 11.48
C LEU A 30 3.43 -4.88 11.27
N TYR A 31 2.99 -5.60 10.26
CA TYR A 31 1.60 -5.74 9.86
C TYR A 31 1.21 -7.22 9.86
N ARG A 32 -0.04 -7.50 10.21
CA ARG A 32 -0.68 -8.81 10.06
C ARG A 32 -1.81 -8.70 9.05
N SER A 33 -1.89 -9.66 8.13
CA SER A 33 -2.96 -9.71 7.15
C SER A 33 -4.31 -9.95 7.83
N VAL A 34 -5.34 -9.24 7.37
CA VAL A 34 -6.73 -9.42 7.83
C VAL A 34 -7.32 -10.71 7.26
N SER A 35 -7.05 -11.01 5.98
CA SER A 35 -7.60 -12.20 5.31
C SER A 35 -6.84 -13.49 5.60
N THR A 36 -5.62 -13.41 6.14
CA THR A 36 -4.84 -14.60 6.51
C THR A 36 -4.01 -14.32 7.75
N GLU A 37 -4.52 -14.66 8.93
CA GLU A 37 -3.91 -14.30 10.21
C GLU A 37 -2.45 -14.78 10.40
N SER A 38 -2.05 -15.85 9.71
CA SER A 38 -0.68 -16.39 9.76
C SER A 38 0.31 -15.62 8.88
N ARG A 39 -0.14 -14.65 8.07
CA ARG A 39 0.71 -13.85 7.18
C ARG A 39 1.05 -12.51 7.82
N PHE A 40 2.35 -12.27 7.96
CA PHE A 40 2.90 -11.02 8.46
C PHE A 40 3.76 -10.35 7.39
N MET A 41 3.75 -9.02 7.42
CA MET A 41 4.56 -8.16 6.57
C MET A 41 5.35 -7.21 7.44
N LEU A 42 6.64 -7.04 7.15
CA LEU A 42 7.46 -5.99 7.74
C LEU A 42 7.71 -4.93 6.68
N LEU A 43 7.22 -3.72 6.92
CA LEU A 43 7.37 -2.56 6.04
C LEU A 43 8.46 -1.63 6.60
N ASP A 44 9.50 -1.35 5.82
CA ASP A 44 10.54 -0.36 6.10
C ASP A 44 10.26 0.92 5.31
N VAL A 45 10.05 2.02 6.04
CA VAL A 45 9.82 3.36 5.50
C VAL A 45 10.93 4.35 5.89
N SER A 46 12.10 3.84 6.30
CA SER A 46 13.24 4.67 6.70
C SER A 46 13.86 5.46 5.56
N GLY A 47 13.57 5.12 4.30
CA GLY A 47 14.22 5.69 3.12
C GLY A 47 15.70 5.30 2.99
N LYS A 48 16.13 4.25 3.69
CA LYS A 48 17.45 3.63 3.54
C LYS A 48 17.34 2.43 2.62
N GLU A 49 18.43 2.09 1.94
CA GLU A 49 18.53 0.89 1.11
C GLU A 49 17.99 -0.37 1.82
N SER A 50 17.25 -1.18 1.08
CA SER A 50 16.60 -2.38 1.59
C SER A 50 17.60 -3.39 2.17
N ILE A 51 17.31 -3.86 3.39
CA ILE A 51 18.01 -4.99 4.02
C ILE A 51 17.33 -6.34 3.74
N PHE A 52 16.17 -6.33 3.08
CA PHE A 52 15.36 -7.52 2.88
C PHE A 52 15.89 -8.32 1.70
N LYS A 53 16.51 -9.48 1.98
CA LYS A 53 16.89 -10.45 0.96
C LYS A 53 15.62 -11.06 0.35
N GLY A 54 15.29 -10.67 -0.89
CA GLY A 54 14.07 -11.11 -1.58
C GLY A 54 12.82 -10.31 -1.21
N GLY A 55 12.97 -9.15 -0.56
CA GLY A 55 11.87 -8.20 -0.36
C GLY A 55 11.49 -7.47 -1.65
N LEU A 56 10.38 -6.75 -1.57
CA LEU A 56 9.87 -5.89 -2.64
C LEU A 56 10.20 -4.44 -2.31
N SER A 57 10.56 -3.67 -3.35
CA SER A 57 10.98 -2.27 -3.26
C SER A 57 10.21 -1.43 -4.25
N TYR A 58 9.64 -0.33 -3.78
CA TYR A 58 8.90 0.61 -4.61
C TYR A 58 9.31 2.04 -4.32
N GLN A 59 9.42 2.83 -5.38
CA GLN A 59 9.58 4.27 -5.28
C GLN A 59 8.23 4.92 -5.03
N VAL A 60 8.19 5.85 -4.08
CA VAL A 60 7.01 6.66 -3.84
C VAL A 60 6.89 7.70 -4.94
N TYR A 61 5.79 7.61 -5.67
CA TYR A 61 5.44 8.55 -6.71
C TYR A 61 4.68 9.75 -6.14
N GLN A 62 3.66 9.48 -5.31
CA GLN A 62 2.76 10.51 -4.79
C GLN A 62 2.16 10.12 -3.44
N LYS A 63 1.79 11.12 -2.64
CA LYS A 63 1.12 10.94 -1.35
C LYS A 63 0.00 11.96 -1.24
N PHE A 64 -1.17 11.53 -0.79
CA PHE A 64 -2.31 12.39 -0.52
C PHE A 64 -2.64 12.32 0.96
N ASN A 65 -2.66 13.47 1.63
CA ASN A 65 -3.15 13.62 3.01
C ASN A 65 -2.48 12.70 4.06
N PHE A 66 -1.26 12.24 3.76
CA PHE A 66 -0.56 11.28 4.60
C PHE A 66 0.12 11.94 5.81
N THR A 67 -0.08 11.32 6.98
CA THR A 67 0.57 11.64 8.25
C THR A 67 1.11 10.36 8.90
N THR A 68 2.02 10.49 9.86
CA THR A 68 2.64 9.30 10.49
C THR A 68 1.67 8.45 11.31
N SER A 69 0.56 9.01 11.79
CA SER A 69 -0.48 8.26 12.50
C SER A 69 -1.28 7.34 11.56
N ASN A 70 -1.27 7.58 10.24
CA ASN A 70 -1.94 6.68 9.30
C ASN A 70 -1.35 5.27 9.30
N TRP A 71 -0.11 5.08 9.75
CA TRP A 71 0.46 3.74 9.91
C TRP A 71 -0.29 2.86 10.92
N ASP A 72 -1.05 3.45 11.84
CA ASP A 72 -1.88 2.73 12.80
C ASP A 72 -3.28 2.37 12.24
N ALA A 73 -3.66 2.93 11.09
CA ALA A 73 -4.94 2.68 10.43
C ALA A 73 -4.99 1.30 9.75
N LEU A 74 -6.16 0.95 9.22
CA LEU A 74 -6.29 -0.22 8.34
C LEU A 74 -5.57 0.07 7.03
N LEU A 75 -4.58 -0.76 6.70
CA LEU A 75 -3.81 -0.63 5.48
C LEU A 75 -4.35 -1.57 4.40
N GLU A 76 -4.89 -1.03 3.32
CA GLU A 76 -5.11 -1.76 2.07
C GLU A 76 -3.92 -1.54 1.12
N MET A 77 -3.46 -2.62 0.52
CA MET A 77 -2.45 -2.61 -0.53
C MET A 77 -3.06 -3.12 -1.82
N ARG A 78 -3.08 -2.26 -2.84
CA ARG A 78 -3.58 -2.59 -4.18
C ARG A 78 -2.46 -2.63 -5.19
N TYR A 79 -2.26 -3.78 -5.80
CA TYR A 79 -1.28 -3.98 -6.85
C TYR A 79 -1.95 -3.90 -8.21
N LEU A 80 -1.34 -3.14 -9.11
CA LEU A 80 -1.86 -2.85 -10.44
C LEU A 80 -0.77 -3.04 -11.50
N THR A 81 -1.17 -3.52 -12.67
CA THR A 81 -0.34 -3.51 -13.87
C THR A 81 -1.05 -2.64 -14.90
N LEU A 82 -0.53 -1.44 -15.14
CA LEU A 82 -1.18 -0.40 -15.92
C LEU A 82 -0.38 -0.10 -17.18
N ASP A 83 -0.98 -0.21 -18.35
CA ASP A 83 -0.35 0.29 -19.58
C ASP A 83 -0.26 1.83 -19.61
N ASN A 84 0.28 2.41 -20.69
CA ASN A 84 0.49 3.86 -20.78
C ASN A 84 -0.80 4.68 -20.78
N GLU A 85 -1.90 4.18 -21.37
CA GLU A 85 -3.18 4.88 -21.38
C GLU A 85 -3.90 4.70 -20.05
N GLU A 86 -3.86 3.50 -19.49
CA GLU A 86 -4.38 3.21 -18.16
C GLU A 86 -3.70 4.06 -17.08
N GLN A 87 -2.39 4.29 -17.17
CA GLN A 87 -1.67 5.17 -16.25
C GLN A 87 -2.25 6.59 -16.24
N LYS A 88 -2.55 7.18 -17.40
CA LYS A 88 -3.14 8.54 -17.47
C LYS A 88 -4.50 8.58 -16.78
N VAL A 89 -5.33 7.58 -17.04
CA VAL A 89 -6.67 7.47 -16.46
C VAL A 89 -6.57 7.22 -14.95
N PHE A 90 -5.67 6.34 -14.52
CA PHE A 90 -5.39 6.04 -13.12
C PHE A 90 -4.96 7.30 -12.36
N HIS A 91 -3.97 8.03 -12.87
CA HIS A 91 -3.49 9.27 -12.25
C HIS A 91 -4.60 10.32 -12.16
N SER A 92 -5.40 10.50 -13.20
CA SER A 92 -6.55 11.42 -13.16
C SER A 92 -7.58 11.06 -12.07
N ILE A 93 -7.86 9.77 -11.87
CA ILE A 93 -8.77 9.30 -10.82
C ILE A 93 -8.20 9.61 -9.44
N VAL A 94 -6.98 9.17 -9.16
CA VAL A 94 -6.37 9.29 -7.83
C VAL A 94 -5.97 10.72 -7.48
N ASP A 95 -5.58 11.55 -8.46
CA ASP A 95 -5.34 12.98 -8.25
C ASP A 95 -6.60 13.70 -7.77
N SER A 96 -7.77 13.25 -8.23
CA SER A 96 -9.04 13.85 -7.78
C SER A 96 -9.30 13.63 -6.28
N TRP A 97 -8.72 12.57 -5.68
CA TRP A 97 -8.90 12.23 -4.27
C TRP A 97 -8.22 13.21 -3.30
N ASP A 98 -7.40 14.13 -3.79
CA ASP A 98 -6.92 15.24 -2.97
C ASP A 98 -8.08 16.11 -2.48
N ARG A 99 -9.15 16.21 -3.28
CA ARG A 99 -10.40 16.87 -2.88
C ARG A 99 -11.28 15.90 -2.08
N LYS A 100 -11.76 16.35 -0.93
CA LYS A 100 -12.54 15.53 0.00
C LYS A 100 -13.86 14.99 -0.59
N ASP A 101 -14.49 15.73 -1.49
CA ASP A 101 -15.76 15.37 -2.14
C ASP A 101 -15.61 14.30 -3.25
N ALA A 102 -14.41 14.16 -3.81
CA ALA A 102 -14.09 13.15 -4.82
C ALA A 102 -13.37 11.92 -4.24
N ARG A 103 -13.00 11.96 -2.95
CA ARG A 103 -12.35 10.86 -2.26
C ARG A 103 -13.39 9.82 -1.80
N PRO A 104 -13.07 8.51 -1.88
CA PRO A 104 -13.85 7.48 -1.22
C PRO A 104 -14.15 7.81 0.25
N PHE A 105 -15.37 7.52 0.70
CA PHE A 105 -15.75 7.67 2.10
C PHE A 105 -14.88 6.76 2.99
N GLY A 106 -14.45 7.27 4.15
CA GLY A 106 -13.58 6.55 5.08
C GLY A 106 -12.13 6.36 4.61
N LEU A 107 -11.73 6.84 3.43
CA LEU A 107 -10.32 6.85 3.01
C LEU A 107 -9.59 8.08 3.60
N ASP A 108 -8.64 7.85 4.48
CA ASP A 108 -7.86 8.93 5.10
C ASP A 108 -6.77 9.45 4.17
N SER A 109 -5.97 8.52 3.64
CA SER A 109 -4.78 8.85 2.86
C SER A 109 -4.41 7.75 1.89
N THR A 110 -3.67 8.15 0.86
CA THR A 110 -3.18 7.24 -0.17
C THR A 110 -1.71 7.53 -0.44
N ILE A 111 -0.90 6.49 -0.56
CA ILE A 111 0.45 6.56 -1.12
C ILE A 111 0.46 5.75 -2.41
N ILE A 112 0.90 6.37 -3.50
CA ILE A 112 1.09 5.72 -4.78
C ILE A 112 2.57 5.44 -4.94
N THR A 113 2.89 4.20 -5.28
CA THR A 113 4.25 3.76 -5.50
C THR A 113 4.38 3.02 -6.83
N LYS A 114 5.60 2.98 -7.34
CA LYS A 114 5.94 2.38 -8.62
C LYS A 114 7.15 1.48 -8.46
N SER A 115 7.11 0.31 -9.11
CA SER A 115 8.23 -0.63 -9.14
C SER A 115 9.41 -0.01 -9.89
N GLU A 116 10.62 -0.10 -9.33
CA GLU A 116 11.84 0.37 -10.00
C GLU A 116 12.21 -0.48 -11.21
N LYS A 117 11.80 -1.75 -11.19
CA LYS A 117 12.14 -2.73 -12.23
C LYS A 117 11.16 -2.72 -13.40
N HIS A 118 9.92 -2.34 -13.13
CA HIS A 118 8.82 -2.48 -14.08
C HIS A 118 7.94 -1.23 -14.11
N ASN A 119 8.05 -0.47 -15.21
CA ASN A 119 7.36 0.82 -15.36
C ASN A 119 5.82 0.74 -15.39
N PHE A 120 5.25 -0.47 -15.47
CA PHE A 120 3.81 -0.71 -15.49
C PHE A 120 3.27 -1.20 -14.14
N GLU A 121 4.15 -1.52 -13.18
CA GLU A 121 3.74 -2.04 -11.87
C GLU A 121 3.60 -0.90 -10.86
N TYR A 122 2.37 -0.74 -10.38
CA TYR A 122 2.02 0.20 -9.33
C TYR A 122 1.56 -0.54 -8.09
N MET A 123 1.78 0.08 -6.96
CA MET A 123 1.22 -0.35 -5.69
C MET A 123 0.68 0.87 -4.95
N MET A 124 -0.60 0.82 -4.60
CA MET A 124 -1.24 1.80 -3.73
C MET A 124 -1.22 1.29 -2.29
N LEU A 125 -0.94 2.18 -1.35
CA LEU A 125 -1.22 1.98 0.06
C LEU A 125 -2.35 2.94 0.42
N ASN A 126 -3.53 2.40 0.68
CA ASN A 126 -4.70 3.14 1.12
C ASN A 126 -4.90 2.91 2.61
N PHE A 127 -5.10 4.00 3.34
CA PHE A 127 -5.31 3.97 4.79
C PHE A 127 -6.76 4.32 5.09
N TRP A 128 -7.50 3.35 5.63
CA TRP A 128 -8.94 3.45 5.86
C TRP A 128 -9.25 3.64 7.34
N GLU A 129 -10.31 4.40 7.63
CA GLU A 129 -10.88 4.57 8.98
C GLU A 129 -11.34 3.21 9.53
N GLY A 130 -11.99 2.40 8.68
CA GLY A 130 -12.50 1.08 9.04
C GLY A 130 -12.45 0.06 7.90
N GLU A 131 -12.65 -1.21 8.29
CA GLU A 131 -12.74 -2.33 7.34
C GLU A 131 -14.05 -2.28 6.53
N GLU A 132 -15.13 -1.81 7.15
CA GLU A 132 -16.43 -1.63 6.50
C GLU A 132 -16.35 -0.57 5.40
N ASP A 133 -15.73 0.59 5.66
CA ASP A 133 -15.58 1.66 4.65
C ASP A 133 -14.82 1.19 3.40
N PHE A 134 -13.74 0.43 3.62
CA PHE A 134 -12.99 -0.19 2.53
C PHE A 134 -13.87 -1.18 1.75
N MET A 135 -14.58 -2.08 2.46
CA MET A 135 -15.40 -3.11 1.82
C MET A 135 -16.57 -2.51 1.03
N ASP A 136 -17.20 -1.47 1.56
CA ASP A 136 -18.28 -0.75 0.86
C ASP A 136 -17.76 -0.12 -0.43
N TRP A 137 -16.60 0.53 -0.39
CA TRP A 137 -15.98 1.13 -1.57
C TRP A 137 -15.49 0.08 -2.58
N ASP A 138 -14.85 -1.01 -2.14
CA ASP A 138 -14.30 -2.03 -3.03
C ASP A 138 -15.41 -2.77 -3.80
N ASN A 139 -16.58 -2.93 -3.17
CA ASN A 139 -17.76 -3.53 -3.79
C ASN A 139 -18.67 -2.53 -4.54
N ALA A 140 -18.37 -1.22 -4.47
CA ALA A 140 -19.19 -0.20 -5.11
C ALA A 140 -19.17 -0.33 -6.63
N THR A 141 -20.35 -0.27 -7.27
CA THR A 141 -20.48 -0.41 -8.72
C THR A 141 -19.83 0.72 -9.52
N ASP A 142 -19.62 1.86 -8.88
CA ASP A 142 -19.00 3.07 -9.41
C ASP A 142 -17.53 3.22 -9.00
N ASN A 143 -16.92 2.22 -8.37
CA ASN A 143 -15.50 2.21 -8.07
C ASN A 143 -14.68 2.28 -9.37
N ALA A 144 -14.16 3.47 -9.68
CA ALA A 144 -13.42 3.73 -10.91
C ALA A 144 -12.10 2.94 -11.02
N LEU A 145 -11.58 2.39 -9.91
CA LEU A 145 -10.39 1.56 -9.90
C LEU A 145 -10.67 0.07 -10.20
N ALA A 146 -11.93 -0.38 -10.12
CA ALA A 146 -12.30 -1.79 -10.34
C ALA A 146 -12.01 -2.29 -11.76
N LYS A 147 -11.80 -1.38 -12.71
CA LYS A 147 -11.42 -1.69 -14.09
C LYS A 147 -9.95 -2.08 -14.26
N PHE A 148 -9.11 -1.77 -13.28
CA PHE A 148 -7.67 -1.99 -13.41
C PHE A 148 -7.26 -3.36 -12.89
N GLY A 149 -6.42 -4.03 -13.67
CA GLY A 149 -5.96 -5.38 -13.43
C GLY A 149 -4.58 -5.47 -12.80
N HIS A 150 -4.16 -6.71 -12.51
CA HIS A 150 -2.79 -7.02 -12.12
C HIS A 150 -2.32 -8.34 -12.76
N ALA A 151 -1.10 -8.33 -13.29
CA ALA A 151 -0.46 -9.50 -13.90
C ALA A 151 -1.34 -10.21 -14.96
N GLY A 152 -2.07 -9.44 -15.77
CA GLY A 152 -2.96 -9.94 -16.82
C GLY A 152 -4.36 -10.38 -16.35
N ASN A 153 -4.63 -10.32 -15.04
CA ASN A 153 -5.98 -10.55 -14.51
C ASN A 153 -6.84 -9.29 -14.63
N LYS A 154 -8.15 -9.47 -14.75
CA LYS A 154 -9.11 -8.36 -14.87
C LYS A 154 -9.17 -7.48 -13.62
N GLY A 155 -8.96 -8.06 -12.44
CA GLY A 155 -8.96 -7.36 -11.17
C GLY A 155 -7.56 -7.14 -10.63
N ALA A 156 -7.42 -6.09 -9.82
CA ALA A 156 -6.24 -5.84 -9.02
C ALA A 156 -6.01 -6.98 -8.02
N LEU A 157 -4.76 -7.15 -7.58
CA LEU A 157 -4.48 -7.91 -6.37
C LEU A 157 -4.62 -6.97 -5.17
N VAL A 158 -5.50 -7.32 -4.23
CA VAL A 158 -5.80 -6.51 -3.04
C VAL A 158 -5.49 -7.30 -1.79
N THR A 159 -4.75 -6.70 -0.86
CA THR A 159 -4.48 -7.28 0.45
C THR A 159 -4.69 -6.24 1.55
N VAL A 160 -5.24 -6.67 2.69
CA VAL A 160 -5.57 -5.78 3.80
C VAL A 160 -4.80 -6.21 5.04
N TYR A 161 -4.31 -5.24 5.81
CA TYR A 161 -3.45 -5.42 6.97
C TYR A 161 -3.86 -4.53 8.14
N LYS A 162 -3.61 -5.04 9.36
CA LYS A 162 -3.67 -4.28 10.61
C LYS A 162 -2.28 -4.26 11.25
N LYS A 163 -1.88 -3.11 11.80
CA LYS A 163 -0.60 -2.97 12.50
C LYS A 163 -0.56 -3.92 13.71
N VAL A 164 0.59 -4.51 13.95
CA VAL A 164 0.85 -5.36 15.11
C VAL A 164 1.61 -4.55 16.16
N GLY A 165 1.17 -4.65 17.42
CA GLY A 165 1.83 -4.08 18.59
C GLY A 165 3.16 -4.73 18.94
#